data_AF-A0A7X7R8L3-F1
#
_entry.id   AF-A0A7X7R8L3-F1
#
_cell.length_a   1.000
_cell.length_b   1.000
_cell.length_c   1.000
_cell.angle_alpha   90.00
_cell.angle_beta   90.00
_cell.angle_gamma   90.00
#
_symmetry.space_group_name_H-M   'P 1'
#
loop_
_entity.id
_entity.type
_entity.pdbx_description
1 polymer ?
#
loop_
_entity_poly.entity_id
_entity_poly.type
_entity_poly.pdbx_seq_one_letter_code
_entity_poly.pdbx_strand_id
1 'polypeptide(L)'
;MNSKFRTLALLCCLGASAGVLAAPPADPTAPLLDRYAAQARAADPAFAGFSAARGETLHRTRYGLGKPDTPACTSCHGDDPRAAGKTRTGKAIEPMAVSVVGTRYGDPAKVEKWFKRNCNEVLGRECSAREKGDWLAWMTSQ
;
A
#
# COMPACT_ATOMS: atom_id res chain seq x y z
N MET A 1 71.96 20.71 -33.04
CA MET A 1 72.02 20.11 -31.70
C MET A 1 70.80 20.56 -30.90
N ASN A 2 70.07 19.60 -30.36
CA ASN A 2 68.74 19.72 -29.77
C ASN A 2 68.74 20.52 -28.46
N SER A 3 67.70 21.34 -28.26
CA SER A 3 67.07 21.43 -26.94
C SER A 3 65.64 21.95 -27.07
N LYS A 4 64.65 21.08 -26.83
CA LYS A 4 63.25 21.47 -26.63
C LYS A 4 62.87 21.13 -25.20
N PHE A 5 62.96 22.11 -24.32
CA PHE A 5 62.26 22.14 -23.04
C PHE A 5 60.80 22.52 -23.29
N ARG A 6 59.83 21.67 -22.94
CA ARG A 6 58.44 22.09 -22.71
C ARG A 6 57.81 21.29 -21.57
N THR A 7 57.92 21.89 -20.39
CA THR A 7 56.92 22.08 -19.32
C THR A 7 55.76 21.08 -19.25
N LEU A 8 55.75 20.28 -18.17
CA LEU A 8 54.58 19.54 -17.66
C LEU A 8 53.52 20.54 -17.17
N ALA A 9 52.33 20.54 -17.77
CA ALA A 9 51.15 21.22 -17.24
C ALA A 9 50.32 20.20 -16.45
N LEU A 10 50.33 20.32 -15.12
CA LEU A 10 49.53 19.52 -14.20
C LEU A 10 48.09 20.09 -14.19
N LEU A 11 47.17 19.47 -14.93
CA LEU A 11 45.75 19.79 -14.84
C LEU A 11 45.16 19.16 -13.57
N CYS A 12 44.82 20.00 -12.61
CA CYS A 12 44.06 19.64 -11.41
C CYS A 12 42.57 19.55 -11.79
N CYS A 13 42.06 18.34 -12.02
CA CYS A 13 40.63 18.11 -12.22
C CYS A 13 39.90 18.24 -10.87
N LEU A 14 39.21 19.36 -10.65
CA LEU A 14 38.22 19.49 -9.58
C LEU A 14 37.05 18.54 -9.85
N GLY A 15 36.96 17.46 -9.07
CA GLY A 15 35.82 16.55 -9.08
C GLY A 15 34.59 17.21 -8.45
N ALA A 16 33.54 17.40 -9.24
CA ALA A 16 32.22 17.74 -8.72
C ALA A 16 31.59 16.46 -8.13
N SER A 17 31.58 16.36 -6.80
CA SER A 17 30.87 15.30 -6.09
C SER A 17 29.37 15.54 -6.17
N ALA A 18 28.70 14.92 -7.15
CA ALA A 18 27.25 14.85 -7.16
C ALA A 18 26.79 13.95 -5.99
N GLY A 19 26.21 14.56 -4.95
CA GLY A 19 25.59 13.83 -3.85
C GLY A 19 24.47 12.95 -4.38
N VAL A 20 24.61 11.64 -4.22
CA VAL A 20 23.54 10.68 -4.53
C VAL A 20 22.44 10.88 -3.50
N LEU A 21 21.38 11.61 -3.87
CA LEU A 21 20.14 11.62 -3.10
C LEU A 21 19.52 10.22 -3.21
N ALA A 22 19.57 9.44 -2.13
CA ALA A 22 18.86 8.18 -2.05
C ALA A 22 17.36 8.46 -2.20
N ALA A 23 16.73 7.85 -3.20
CA ALA A 23 15.28 7.93 -3.36
C ALA A 23 14.60 7.32 -2.10
N PRO A 24 13.50 7.90 -1.62
CA PRO A 24 12.74 7.28 -0.53
C PRO A 24 12.32 5.86 -0.92
N PRO A 25 12.21 4.94 0.05
CA PRO A 25 11.73 3.59 -0.23
C PRO A 25 10.37 3.65 -0.93
N ALA A 26 10.22 2.86 -2.00
CA ALA A 26 8.98 2.84 -2.77
C ALA A 26 7.80 2.41 -1.88
N ASP A 27 6.70 3.16 -1.93
CA ASP A 27 5.46 2.78 -1.25
C ASP A 27 4.94 1.46 -1.85
N PRO A 28 4.84 0.37 -1.06
CA PRO A 28 4.41 -0.93 -1.55
C PRO A 28 2.94 -0.93 -2.04
N THR A 29 2.14 0.08 -1.68
CA THR A 29 0.74 0.21 -2.08
C THR A 29 0.55 0.89 -3.43
N ALA A 30 1.54 1.64 -3.92
CA ALA A 30 1.38 2.47 -5.12
C ALA A 30 0.93 1.68 -6.37
N PRO A 31 1.53 0.52 -6.72
CA PRO A 31 1.08 -0.25 -7.88
C PRO A 31 -0.36 -0.76 -7.78
N LEU A 32 -0.82 -1.05 -6.55
CA LEU A 32 -2.20 -1.49 -6.30
C LEU A 32 -3.17 -0.32 -6.45
N LEU A 33 -2.84 0.83 -5.87
CA LEU A 33 -3.65 2.05 -5.96
C LEU A 33 -3.81 2.50 -7.42
N ASP A 34 -2.73 2.50 -8.21
CA ASP A 34 -2.79 2.85 -9.63
C ASP A 34 -3.73 1.92 -10.41
N ARG A 35 -3.59 0.60 -10.19
CA ARG A 35 -4.45 -0.40 -10.83
C ARG A 35 -5.92 -0.21 -10.46
N TYR A 36 -6.22 -0.02 -9.17
CA TYR A 36 -7.58 0.20 -8.73
C TYR A 36 -8.15 1.52 -9.22
N ALA A 37 -7.33 2.57 -9.36
CA ALA A 37 -7.79 3.85 -9.86
C ALA A 37 -8.23 3.73 -11.32
N ALA A 38 -7.44 3.02 -12.15
CA ALA A 38 -7.83 2.72 -13.53
C ALA A 38 -9.14 1.93 -13.61
N GLN A 39 -9.29 0.88 -12.80
CA GLN A 39 -10.52 0.08 -12.74
C GLN A 39 -11.72 0.89 -12.22
N ALA A 40 -11.53 1.74 -11.21
CA ALA A 40 -12.58 2.57 -10.66
C ALA A 40 -13.05 3.64 -11.66
N ARG A 41 -12.14 4.25 -12.43
CA ARG A 41 -12.51 5.18 -13.53
C ARG A 41 -13.28 4.49 -14.64
N ALA A 42 -12.90 3.25 -14.98
CA ALA A 42 -13.61 2.48 -15.99
C ALA A 42 -15.03 2.10 -15.54
N ALA A 43 -15.24 1.84 -14.24
CA ALA A 43 -16.54 1.49 -13.69
C ALA A 43 -17.42 2.71 -13.36
N ASP A 44 -16.83 3.84 -13.01
CA ASP A 44 -17.52 5.07 -12.63
C ASP A 44 -16.75 6.31 -13.13
N PRO A 45 -17.24 6.98 -14.19
CA PRO A 45 -16.64 8.21 -14.70
C PRO A 45 -16.56 9.35 -13.67
N ALA A 46 -17.39 9.33 -12.62
CA ALA A 46 -17.36 10.31 -11.53
C ALA A 46 -16.29 9.98 -10.46
N PHE A 47 -15.45 8.96 -10.67
CA PHE A 47 -14.36 8.64 -9.74
C PHE A 47 -13.36 9.81 -9.61
N ALA A 48 -13.43 10.50 -8.46
CA ALA A 48 -12.58 11.62 -8.11
C ALA A 48 -11.34 11.23 -7.27
N GLY A 49 -11.16 9.94 -6.96
CA GLY A 49 -10.06 9.45 -6.14
C GLY A 49 -10.53 8.64 -4.93
N PHE A 50 -9.55 8.04 -4.25
CA PHE A 50 -9.78 7.26 -3.04
C PHE A 50 -9.93 8.15 -1.81
N SER A 51 -10.58 7.63 -0.77
CA SER A 51 -10.83 8.32 0.49
C SER A 51 -10.51 7.41 1.67
N ALA A 52 -9.55 7.82 2.50
CA ALA A 52 -9.24 7.16 3.75
C ALA A 52 -10.46 7.08 4.69
N ALA A 53 -11.30 8.12 4.73
CA ALA A 53 -12.52 8.12 5.55
C ALA A 53 -13.53 7.05 5.12
N ARG A 54 -13.68 6.82 3.80
CA ARG A 54 -14.51 5.71 3.30
C ARG A 54 -13.87 4.36 3.60
N GLY A 55 -12.54 4.26 3.52
CA GLY A 55 -11.80 3.05 3.90
C GLY A 55 -11.97 2.69 5.37
N GLU A 56 -11.90 3.67 6.26
CA GLU A 56 -12.18 3.48 7.69
C GLU A 56 -13.62 3.04 7.92
N THR A 57 -14.58 3.71 7.27
CA THR A 57 -16.00 3.34 7.34
C THR A 57 -16.20 1.88 6.92
N LEU A 58 -15.59 1.47 5.80
CA LEU A 58 -15.64 0.09 5.33
C LEU A 58 -15.08 -0.90 6.37
N HIS A 59 -13.98 -0.55 7.03
CA HIS A 59 -13.38 -1.44 8.03
C HIS A 59 -14.26 -1.61 9.27
N ARG A 60 -14.81 -0.51 9.79
CA ARG A 60 -15.55 -0.48 11.07
C ARG A 60 -17.01 -0.91 10.94
N THR A 61 -17.61 -0.77 9.76
CA THR A 61 -19.03 -1.08 9.57
C THR A 61 -19.30 -2.57 9.78
N ARG A 62 -20.33 -2.87 10.59
CA ARG A 62 -20.89 -4.21 10.73
C ARG A 62 -21.95 -4.42 9.64
N TYR A 63 -21.55 -5.06 8.55
CA TYR A 63 -22.42 -5.35 7.41
C TYR A 63 -23.36 -6.52 7.70
N GLY A 64 -22.83 -7.62 8.26
CA GLY A 64 -23.61 -8.84 8.48
C GLY A 64 -24.22 -9.44 7.21
N LEU A 65 -23.64 -9.14 6.04
CA LEU A 65 -24.13 -9.60 4.72
C LEU A 65 -23.42 -10.87 4.23
N GLY A 66 -22.20 -11.11 4.71
CA GLY A 66 -21.44 -12.33 4.41
C GLY A 66 -21.67 -13.44 5.44
N LYS A 67 -20.59 -14.01 5.97
CA LYS A 67 -20.67 -15.05 7.01
C LYS A 67 -21.14 -14.43 8.33
N PRO A 68 -21.97 -15.14 9.11
CA PRO A 68 -22.55 -14.62 10.35
C PRO A 68 -21.49 -14.32 11.44
N ASP A 69 -20.35 -15.00 11.37
CA ASP A 69 -19.24 -14.90 12.33
C ASP A 69 -18.14 -13.91 11.92
N THR A 70 -18.27 -13.27 10.76
CA THR A 70 -17.37 -12.19 10.29
C THR A 70 -18.16 -10.98 9.81
N PRO A 71 -18.99 -10.34 10.67
CA PRO A 71 -19.87 -9.26 10.25
C PRO A 71 -19.13 -7.96 9.87
N ALA A 72 -17.85 -7.82 10.22
CA ALA A 72 -17.00 -6.65 9.94
C ALA A 72 -15.54 -7.07 9.74
N CYS A 73 -14.72 -6.22 9.11
CA CYS A 73 -13.27 -6.42 9.00
C CYS A 73 -12.60 -6.52 10.38
N THR A 74 -13.12 -5.77 11.36
CA THR A 74 -12.67 -5.75 12.77
C THR A 74 -12.80 -7.11 13.46
N SER A 75 -13.63 -8.04 12.95
CA SER A 75 -13.81 -9.39 13.54
C SER A 75 -12.48 -10.18 13.62
N CYS A 76 -11.55 -9.91 12.70
CA CYS A 76 -10.22 -10.53 12.69
C CYS A 76 -9.10 -9.50 12.92
N HIS A 77 -9.27 -8.27 12.42
CA HIS A 77 -8.20 -7.28 12.38
C HIS A 77 -8.24 -6.25 13.52
N GLY A 78 -9.28 -6.29 14.37
CA GLY A 78 -9.46 -5.32 15.46
C GLY A 78 -9.82 -3.91 14.97
N ASP A 79 -10.10 -3.02 15.92
CA ASP A 79 -10.46 -1.63 15.66
C ASP A 79 -9.27 -0.72 15.38
N ASP A 80 -8.10 -1.07 15.90
CA ASP A 80 -6.84 -0.38 15.63
C ASP A 80 -6.00 -1.21 14.64
N PRO A 81 -5.85 -0.75 13.39
CA PRO A 81 -5.07 -1.48 12.38
C PRO A 81 -3.56 -1.48 12.66
N ARG A 82 -3.08 -0.71 13.64
CA ARG A 82 -1.69 -0.76 14.13
C ARG A 82 -1.47 -1.91 15.12
N ALA A 83 -2.53 -2.45 15.71
CA ALA A 83 -2.47 -3.60 16.59
C ALA A 83 -2.51 -4.92 15.81
N ALA A 84 -1.98 -5.98 16.41
CA ALA A 84 -2.10 -7.32 15.85
C ALA A 84 -3.55 -7.82 15.95
N GLY A 85 -4.05 -8.39 14.86
CA GLY A 85 -5.32 -9.10 14.82
C GLY A 85 -5.20 -10.57 15.23
N LYS A 86 -6.31 -11.30 15.14
CA LYS A 86 -6.36 -12.75 15.36
C LYS A 86 -7.34 -13.39 14.39
N THR A 87 -6.98 -14.56 13.86
CA THR A 87 -7.94 -15.41 13.15
C THR A 87 -8.98 -15.91 14.13
N ARG A 88 -10.09 -16.44 13.61
CA ARG A 88 -11.13 -17.09 14.42
C ARG A 88 -10.64 -18.27 15.26
N THR A 89 -9.54 -18.90 14.86
CA THR A 89 -8.89 -19.99 15.61
C THR A 89 -7.82 -19.49 16.58
N GLY A 90 -7.69 -18.17 16.75
CA GLY A 90 -6.76 -17.54 17.69
C GLY A 90 -5.35 -17.31 17.16
N LYS A 91 -5.04 -17.66 15.91
CA LYS A 91 -3.72 -17.39 15.32
C LYS A 91 -3.51 -15.89 15.14
N ALA A 92 -2.37 -15.37 15.58
CA ALA A 92 -2.03 -13.96 15.39
C ALA A 92 -2.00 -13.57 13.90
N ILE A 93 -2.51 -12.37 13.62
CA ILE A 93 -2.40 -11.69 12.33
C ILE A 93 -1.58 -10.44 12.61
N GLU A 94 -0.47 -10.26 11.90
CA GLU A 94 0.32 -9.04 11.99
C GLU A 94 -0.56 -7.78 11.75
N PRO A 95 -0.18 -6.59 12.25
CA PRO A 95 -0.88 -5.33 11.99
C PRO A 95 -1.11 -5.07 10.50
N MET A 96 -2.20 -4.37 10.16
CA MET A 96 -2.52 -4.00 8.77
C MET A 96 -1.83 -2.70 8.36
N ALA A 97 -1.64 -1.76 9.29
CA ALA A 97 -1.06 -0.45 9.02
C ALA A 97 0.36 -0.56 8.43
N VAL A 98 0.62 0.21 7.36
CA VAL A 98 1.93 0.24 6.68
C VAL A 98 3.01 0.85 7.59
N SER A 99 2.63 1.76 8.49
CA SER A 99 3.55 2.34 9.48
C SER A 99 4.17 1.31 10.44
N VAL A 100 3.49 0.17 10.67
CA VAL A 100 3.96 -0.89 11.57
C VAL A 100 4.61 -2.04 10.81
N VAL A 101 4.04 -2.42 9.67
CA VAL A 101 4.56 -3.51 8.83
C VAL A 101 4.81 -2.97 7.42
N GLY A 102 5.98 -2.37 7.20
CA GLY A 102 6.32 -1.68 5.95
C GLY A 102 6.37 -2.56 4.70
N THR A 103 6.37 -3.88 4.84
CA THR A 103 6.27 -4.83 3.71
C THR A 103 4.83 -5.21 3.35
N ARG A 104 3.84 -4.68 4.09
CA ARG A 104 2.43 -4.87 3.76
C ARG A 104 2.15 -4.45 2.34
N TYR A 105 1.26 -5.21 1.69
CA TYR A 105 0.76 -4.94 0.35
C TYR A 105 1.78 -5.02 -0.79
N GLY A 106 3.05 -5.35 -0.52
CA GLY A 106 4.09 -5.50 -1.55
C GLY A 106 3.94 -6.71 -2.49
N ASP A 107 3.01 -7.63 -2.21
CA ASP A 107 2.66 -8.76 -3.08
C ASP A 107 1.21 -8.59 -3.58
N PRO A 108 1.01 -8.10 -4.83
CA PRO A 108 -0.32 -7.86 -5.38
C PRO A 108 -1.19 -9.11 -5.47
N ALA A 109 -0.60 -10.29 -5.68
CA ALA A 109 -1.36 -11.55 -5.77
C ALA A 109 -1.88 -11.97 -4.39
N LYS A 110 -1.05 -11.80 -3.35
CA LYS A 110 -1.48 -11.99 -1.96
C LYS A 110 -2.58 -11.00 -1.57
N VAL A 111 -2.47 -9.73 -1.97
CA VAL A 111 -3.52 -8.73 -1.71
C VAL A 111 -4.83 -9.12 -2.38
N GLU A 112 -4.83 -9.48 -3.67
CA GLU A 112 -6.06 -9.91 -4.34
C GLU A 112 -6.69 -11.13 -3.71
N LYS A 113 -5.87 -12.12 -3.34
CA LYS A 113 -6.35 -13.33 -2.67
C LYS A 113 -7.11 -12.98 -1.38
N TRP A 114 -6.53 -12.13 -0.55
CA TRP A 114 -7.14 -11.77 0.74
C TRP A 114 -8.31 -10.81 0.60
N PHE A 115 -8.27 -9.84 -0.33
CA PHE A 115 -9.46 -9.03 -0.61
C PHE A 115 -10.62 -9.90 -1.11
N LYS A 116 -10.38 -10.79 -2.08
CA LYS A 116 -11.43 -11.68 -2.57
C LYS A 116 -12.05 -12.48 -1.43
N ARG A 117 -11.24 -13.13 -0.60
CA ARG A 117 -11.77 -13.90 0.54
C ARG A 117 -12.51 -13.01 1.54
N ASN A 118 -11.84 -11.97 2.04
CA ASN A 118 -12.34 -11.21 3.18
C ASN A 118 -13.56 -10.36 2.81
N CYS A 119 -13.61 -9.80 1.59
CA CYS A 119 -14.79 -9.09 1.11
C CYS A 119 -15.99 -10.03 0.98
N ASN A 120 -15.81 -11.23 0.43
CA ASN A 120 -16.91 -12.21 0.39
C ASN A 120 -17.34 -12.65 1.79
N GLU A 121 -16.41 -12.82 2.73
CA GLU A 121 -16.72 -13.19 4.11
C GLU A 121 -17.46 -12.08 4.88
N VAL A 122 -17.16 -10.79 4.64
CA VAL A 122 -17.77 -9.66 5.37
C VAL A 122 -19.00 -9.10 4.65
N LEU A 123 -18.88 -8.84 3.35
CA LEU A 123 -19.88 -8.14 2.53
C LEU A 123 -20.80 -9.08 1.76
N GLY A 124 -20.48 -10.38 1.69
CA GLY A 124 -21.22 -11.34 0.84
C GLY A 124 -20.97 -11.16 -0.65
N ARG A 125 -20.01 -10.31 -1.04
CA ARG A 125 -19.61 -10.03 -2.42
C ARG A 125 -18.15 -9.61 -2.49
N GLU A 126 -17.59 -9.59 -3.70
CA GLU A 126 -16.29 -8.95 -3.90
C GLU A 126 -16.37 -7.43 -3.67
N CYS A 127 -15.28 -6.86 -3.13
CA CYS A 127 -15.12 -5.42 -3.08
C CYS A 127 -14.89 -4.87 -4.49
N SER A 128 -15.54 -3.75 -4.79
CA SER A 128 -15.24 -2.92 -5.96
C SER A 128 -13.81 -2.36 -5.91
N ALA A 129 -13.30 -1.92 -7.06
CA ALA A 129 -11.99 -1.26 -7.12
C ALA A 129 -11.93 0.00 -6.24
N ARG A 130 -13.03 0.76 -6.15
CA ARG A 130 -13.15 1.91 -5.24
C ARG A 130 -12.98 1.49 -3.78
N GLU A 131 -13.72 0.48 -3.32
CA GLU A 131 -13.63 -0.02 -1.94
C GLU A 131 -12.23 -0.52 -1.59
N LYS A 132 -11.58 -1.27 -2.50
CA LYS A 132 -10.20 -1.75 -2.29
C LYS A 132 -9.20 -0.60 -2.17
N GLY A 133 -9.31 0.41 -3.04
CA GLY A 133 -8.42 1.57 -3.00
C GLY A 133 -8.70 2.51 -1.83
N ASP A 134 -9.96 2.70 -1.43
CA ASP A 134 -10.33 3.46 -0.22
C ASP A 134 -9.75 2.80 1.03
N TRP A 135 -9.84 1.47 1.14
CA TRP A 135 -9.26 0.74 2.26
C TRP A 135 -7.74 0.83 2.30
N LEU A 136 -7.05 0.70 1.16
CA LEU A 136 -5.60 0.89 1.10
C LEU A 136 -5.17 2.32 1.43
N ALA A 137 -5.89 3.33 0.93
CA ALA A 137 -5.64 4.73 1.26
C ALA A 137 -5.76 4.97 2.77
N TRP A 138 -6.71 4.31 3.43
CA TRP A 138 -6.78 4.34 4.89
C TRP A 138 -5.56 3.65 5.51
N MET A 139 -5.23 2.42 5.13
CA MET A 139 -4.10 1.66 5.71
C MET A 139 -2.73 2.32 5.56
N THR A 140 -2.52 3.07 4.48
CA THR A 140 -1.30 3.87 4.27
C THR A 140 -1.26 5.11 5.17
N SER A 141 -2.42 5.62 5.62
CA SER A 141 -2.52 6.77 6.53
C SER A 141 -2.46 6.39 8.02
N GLN A 142 -2.44 5.10 8.34
CA GLN A 142 -2.37 4.60 9.71
C GLN A 142 -0.93 4.41 10.14
#